data_AF-A0A328C3J1-F1
#
_entry.id   AF-A0A328C3J1-F1
#
_cell.length_a   1.000
_cell.length_b   1.000
_cell.length_c   1.000
_cell.angle_alpha   90.00
_cell.angle_beta   90.00
_cell.angle_gamma   90.00
#
_symmetry.space_group_name_H-M   'P 1'
#
loop_
_entity.id
_entity.type
_entity.pdbx_description
1 polymer ?
#
loop_
_entity_poly.entity_id
_entity_poly.type
_entity_poly.pdbx_seq_one_letter_code
_entity_poly.pdbx_strand_id
1 'polypeptide(L)'
;MLPRRLDKYIADCTGLPRREIHRRLRTECVRVERPEPWPTPEPWPETLIYDDDRVFFDQRLLAPSTPSSYHIHHKPMGVVSTTSSPSGAPCLGPVLASLPRGTFPVGRLDRDTTGLMLMIDDGDLAHLLLHPQFHIEKEYFLRVPGALTLSDPRVQRALTGVELRDGPARALSARIIASAPDQSTLGLVVDEGRKHLVRRMARALDLHLQHLHRWRMGDLKLGELELGETRSLSEAEVQELWQAVGGHARVRRRRLGALVRIARDRRADQRPDQRLEAFLETCDASAEELLALQTT
;
A
#
# COMPACT_ATOMS: atom_id res chain seq x y z
N MET A 1 -21.91 6.31 0.14
CA MET A 1 -20.47 6.00 0.05
C MET A 1 -20.10 5.94 -1.42
N LEU A 2 -18.82 6.08 -1.77
CA LEU A 2 -18.44 5.96 -3.19
C LEU A 2 -18.53 4.49 -3.61
N PRO A 3 -19.10 4.19 -4.80
CA PRO A 3 -19.19 2.84 -5.32
C PRO A 3 -17.82 2.14 -5.32
N ARG A 4 -17.85 0.82 -5.11
CA ARG A 4 -16.66 -0.02 -5.08
C ARG A 4 -16.85 -1.23 -5.96
N ARG A 5 -15.75 -1.73 -6.52
CA ARG A 5 -15.75 -3.03 -7.20
C ARG A 5 -16.17 -4.15 -6.25
N LEU A 6 -16.94 -5.11 -6.75
CA LEU A 6 -17.49 -6.24 -6.00
C LEU A 6 -16.39 -7.06 -5.31
N ASP A 7 -15.29 -7.33 -6.03
CA ASP A 7 -14.17 -8.08 -5.46
C ASP A 7 -13.50 -7.37 -4.28
N LYS A 8 -13.41 -6.04 -4.33
CA LYS A 8 -12.93 -5.21 -3.23
C LYS A 8 -13.97 -5.17 -2.10
N TYR A 9 -15.25 -4.99 -2.42
CA TYR A 9 -16.32 -5.00 -1.42
C TYR A 9 -16.30 -6.29 -0.60
N ILE A 10 -16.22 -7.46 -1.27
CA ILE A 10 -16.12 -8.75 -0.58
C ILE A 10 -14.82 -8.85 0.22
N ALA A 11 -13.69 -8.38 -0.30
CA ALA A 11 -12.40 -8.40 0.41
C ALA A 11 -12.46 -7.59 1.70
N ASP A 12 -12.98 -6.36 1.63
CA ASP A 12 -13.11 -5.46 2.77
C ASP A 12 -14.06 -6.06 3.84
N CYS A 13 -15.15 -6.74 3.43
CA CYS A 13 -16.12 -7.35 4.35
C CYS A 13 -15.66 -8.69 4.96
N THR A 14 -14.80 -9.45 4.27
CA THR A 14 -14.46 -10.84 4.65
C THR A 14 -12.99 -11.03 5.03
N GLY A 15 -12.13 -10.05 4.77
CA GLY A 15 -10.69 -10.18 4.89
C GLY A 15 -10.06 -11.23 3.96
N LEU A 16 -10.81 -11.77 2.99
CA LEU A 16 -10.30 -12.76 2.06
C LEU A 16 -9.41 -12.10 0.99
N PRO A 17 -8.31 -12.75 0.58
CA PRO A 17 -7.50 -12.26 -0.53
C PRO A 17 -8.33 -12.14 -1.82
N ARG A 18 -8.15 -11.07 -2.60
CA ARG A 18 -8.89 -10.90 -3.88
C ARG A 18 -8.72 -12.07 -4.85
N ARG A 19 -7.55 -12.71 -4.86
CA ARG A 19 -7.31 -13.93 -5.67
C ARG A 19 -8.22 -15.08 -5.27
N GLU A 20 -8.48 -15.23 -3.97
CA GLU A 20 -9.43 -16.21 -3.45
C GLU A 20 -10.84 -15.87 -3.91
N ILE A 21 -11.25 -14.61 -3.75
CA ILE A 21 -12.56 -14.12 -4.17
C ILE A 21 -12.78 -14.33 -5.67
N HIS A 22 -11.80 -14.02 -6.51
CA HIS A 22 -11.86 -14.26 -7.96
C HIS A 22 -12.08 -15.72 -8.32
N ARG A 23 -11.44 -16.65 -7.60
CA ARG A 23 -11.65 -18.09 -7.80
C ARG A 23 -13.09 -18.50 -7.46
N ARG A 24 -13.66 -17.90 -6.41
CA ARG A 24 -14.99 -18.23 -5.88
C ARG A 24 -16.14 -17.52 -6.58
N LEU A 25 -15.90 -16.36 -7.20
CA LEU A 25 -16.88 -15.66 -8.05
C LEU A 25 -17.28 -16.53 -9.26
N ARG A 26 -16.38 -17.41 -9.75
CA ARG A 26 -16.64 -18.32 -10.87
C ARG A 26 -17.49 -19.54 -10.51
N THR A 27 -17.76 -19.79 -9.23
CA THR A 27 -18.46 -20.98 -8.74
C THR A 27 -19.80 -20.64 -8.06
N GLU A 28 -20.44 -19.53 -8.47
CA GLU A 28 -21.77 -19.07 -8.04
C GLU A 28 -21.96 -18.81 -6.53
N CYS A 29 -20.89 -18.64 -5.76
CA CYS A 29 -20.99 -18.36 -4.32
C CYS A 29 -21.41 -16.91 -3.99
N VAL A 30 -21.64 -16.07 -5.00
CA VAL A 30 -21.86 -14.63 -4.85
C VAL A 30 -23.15 -14.20 -5.51
N ARG A 31 -23.98 -13.48 -4.77
CA ARG A 31 -25.23 -12.89 -5.28
C ARG A 31 -25.26 -11.41 -4.92
N VAL A 32 -25.65 -10.56 -5.87
CA VAL A 32 -25.89 -9.13 -5.64
C VAL A 32 -27.37 -8.89 -5.85
N GLU A 33 -28.06 -8.31 -4.89
CA GLU A 33 -29.43 -7.83 -5.04
C GLU A 33 -29.40 -6.30 -5.07
N ARG A 34 -30.18 -5.70 -5.97
CA ARG A 34 -30.30 -4.25 -6.14
C ARG A 34 -31.75 -3.81 -5.96
N PRO A 35 -32.01 -2.60 -5.45
CA PRO A 35 -33.36 -2.06 -5.45
C PRO A 35 -33.83 -1.77 -6.89
N GLU A 36 -35.13 -1.93 -7.13
CA GLU A 36 -35.75 -1.47 -8.38
C GLU A 36 -35.48 0.03 -8.60
N PRO A 37 -35.33 0.49 -9.87
CA PRO A 37 -35.49 -0.24 -11.12
C PRO A 37 -34.19 -0.89 -11.64
N TRP A 38 -33.13 -0.98 -10.82
CA TRP A 38 -31.83 -1.41 -11.30
C TRP A 38 -31.78 -2.93 -11.50
N PRO A 39 -31.37 -3.42 -12.69
CA PRO A 39 -31.25 -4.85 -12.90
C PRO A 39 -30.11 -5.41 -12.04
N THR A 40 -30.36 -6.58 -11.45
CA THR A 40 -29.34 -7.37 -10.75
C THR A 40 -28.23 -7.75 -11.73
N PRO A 41 -26.97 -7.38 -11.45
CA PRO A 41 -25.86 -7.68 -12.34
C PRO A 41 -25.36 -9.11 -12.10
N GLU A 42 -24.66 -9.64 -13.09
CA GLU A 42 -23.78 -10.77 -12.84
C GLU A 42 -22.61 -10.36 -11.92
N PRO A 43 -22.15 -11.26 -11.02
CA PRO A 43 -21.15 -10.94 -10.01
C PRO A 43 -19.73 -10.97 -10.59
N TRP A 44 -19.44 -10.13 -11.59
CA TRP A 44 -18.08 -9.94 -12.09
C TRP A 44 -17.22 -9.15 -11.08
N PRO A 45 -15.90 -9.40 -11.02
CA PRO A 45 -15.03 -8.70 -10.09
C PRO A 45 -15.08 -7.17 -10.22
N GLU A 46 -15.29 -6.66 -11.43
CA GLU A 46 -15.36 -5.24 -11.77
C GLU A 46 -16.74 -4.60 -11.52
N THR A 47 -17.77 -5.40 -11.21
CA THR A 47 -19.13 -4.91 -10.94
C THR A 47 -19.09 -3.87 -9.82
N LEU A 48 -19.70 -2.70 -10.05
CA LEU A 48 -19.78 -1.66 -9.03
C LEU A 48 -20.94 -1.94 -8.06
N ILE A 49 -20.62 -1.85 -6.78
CA ILE A 49 -21.50 -2.03 -5.64
C ILE A 49 -21.73 -0.67 -4.99
N TYR A 50 -23.00 -0.35 -4.80
CA TYR A 50 -23.52 0.89 -4.22
C TYR A 50 -24.03 0.63 -2.80
N ASP A 51 -24.28 1.68 -2.02
CA ASP A 51 -24.68 1.57 -0.60
C ASP A 51 -26.00 0.82 -0.39
N ASP A 52 -26.89 0.88 -1.37
CA ASP A 52 -28.22 0.27 -1.39
C ASP A 52 -28.20 -1.16 -1.95
N ASP A 53 -27.03 -1.68 -2.36
CA ASP A 53 -26.86 -3.05 -2.82
C ASP A 53 -26.73 -4.02 -1.65
N ARG A 54 -27.35 -5.20 -1.79
CA ARG A 54 -27.18 -6.31 -0.83
C ARG A 54 -26.32 -7.38 -1.46
N VAL A 55 -25.09 -7.51 -0.95
CA VAL A 55 -24.14 -8.52 -1.44
C VAL A 55 -24.13 -9.72 -0.51
N PHE A 56 -24.38 -10.90 -1.07
CA PHE A 56 -24.28 -12.18 -0.37
C PHE A 56 -23.04 -12.91 -0.84
N PHE A 57 -22.31 -13.49 0.10
CA PHE A 57 -21.15 -14.34 -0.15
C PHE A 57 -21.28 -15.57 0.75
N ASP A 58 -21.32 -16.76 0.16
CA ASP A 58 -21.63 -18.01 0.87
C ASP A 58 -22.96 -17.96 1.63
N GLN A 59 -24.00 -17.45 0.98
CA GLN A 59 -25.35 -17.26 1.54
C GLN A 59 -25.42 -16.27 2.72
N ARG A 60 -24.29 -15.68 3.14
CA ARG A 60 -24.24 -14.66 4.19
C ARG A 60 -24.31 -13.28 3.58
N LEU A 61 -25.22 -12.45 4.09
CA LEU A 61 -25.26 -11.03 3.78
C LEU A 61 -23.98 -10.36 4.33
N LEU A 62 -23.26 -9.68 3.45
CA LEU A 62 -22.07 -8.92 3.78
C LEU A 62 -22.46 -7.51 4.22
N ALA A 63 -21.88 -7.07 5.34
CA ALA A 63 -21.95 -5.71 5.81
C ALA A 63 -20.53 -5.11 5.81
N PRO A 64 -20.32 -3.92 5.24
CA PRO A 64 -19.02 -3.29 5.23
C PRO A 64 -18.64 -2.86 6.65
N SER A 65 -17.42 -3.19 7.05
CA SER A 65 -16.80 -2.65 8.27
C SER A 65 -15.86 -1.50 7.92
N THR A 66 -15.83 -0.48 8.76
CA THR A 66 -14.78 0.54 8.71
C THR A 66 -13.43 -0.09 9.10
N PRO A 67 -12.35 0.16 8.35
CA PRO A 67 -11.01 -0.28 8.73
C PRO A 67 -10.66 0.21 10.14
N SER A 68 -10.10 -0.67 10.96
CA SER A 68 -9.80 -0.39 12.37
C SER A 68 -8.48 -0.98 12.84
N SER A 69 -7.79 -1.73 11.99
CA SER A 69 -6.56 -2.44 12.35
C SER A 69 -5.37 -1.73 11.72
N TYR A 70 -4.54 -1.14 12.57
CA TYR A 70 -3.34 -0.43 12.16
C TYR A 70 -2.19 -0.80 13.09
N HIS A 71 -1.15 -1.41 12.53
CA HIS A 71 -0.05 -1.96 13.31
C HIS A 71 1.31 -1.70 12.66
N ILE A 72 2.34 -1.51 13.50
CA ILE A 72 3.73 -1.66 13.08
C ILE A 72 4.23 -3.00 13.59
N HIS A 73 4.89 -3.73 12.70
CA HIS A 73 5.63 -4.93 13.03
C HIS A 73 7.10 -4.75 12.74
N HIS A 74 7.94 -5.14 13.68
CA HIS A 74 9.38 -5.22 13.48
C HIS A 74 9.72 -6.53 12.77
N LYS A 75 9.70 -6.50 11.43
CA LYS A 75 9.96 -7.71 10.63
C LYS A 75 11.40 -8.21 10.89
N PRO A 76 11.59 -9.47 11.30
CA PRO A 76 12.92 -10.04 11.47
C PRO A 76 13.52 -10.48 10.12
N MET A 77 14.82 -10.75 10.13
CA MET A 77 15.54 -11.32 8.99
C MET A 77 15.08 -12.76 8.76
N GLY A 78 15.13 -13.25 7.53
CA GLY A 78 14.78 -14.63 7.18
C GLY A 78 13.29 -14.83 6.88
N VAL A 79 12.43 -13.89 7.30
CA VAL A 79 10.98 -13.92 7.04
C VAL A 79 10.65 -13.26 5.70
N VAL A 80 9.82 -13.87 4.86
CA VAL A 80 9.31 -13.27 3.62
C VAL A 80 8.00 -12.50 3.85
N SER A 81 7.81 -11.37 3.16
CA SER A 81 6.61 -10.53 3.26
C SER A 81 5.40 -11.09 2.49
N THR A 82 5.02 -12.34 2.77
CA THR A 82 3.83 -12.98 2.19
C THR A 82 3.02 -13.67 3.30
N THR A 83 1.72 -13.83 3.08
CA THR A 83 0.81 -14.54 4.00
C THR A 83 1.10 -16.04 4.05
N SER A 84 1.52 -16.62 2.92
CA SER A 84 1.93 -18.02 2.84
C SER A 84 3.18 -18.17 1.97
N SER A 85 3.92 -19.25 2.20
CA SER A 85 5.18 -19.55 1.53
C SER A 85 5.15 -20.99 1.02
N PRO A 86 4.94 -21.20 -0.29
CA PRO A 86 4.93 -22.55 -0.87
C PRO A 86 6.26 -23.30 -0.70
N SER A 87 7.37 -22.57 -0.57
CA SER A 87 8.70 -23.15 -0.38
C SER A 87 9.01 -23.53 1.08
N GLY A 88 8.08 -23.31 2.01
CA GLY A 88 8.30 -23.54 3.44
C GLY A 88 9.15 -22.49 4.15
N ALA A 89 9.61 -21.45 3.44
CA ALA A 89 10.36 -20.36 4.08
C ALA A 89 9.48 -19.63 5.13
N PRO A 90 10.02 -19.20 6.28
CA PRO A 90 9.30 -18.39 7.26
C PRO A 90 8.64 -17.18 6.61
N CYS A 91 7.37 -16.90 6.95
CA CYS A 91 6.58 -15.85 6.32
C CYS A 91 5.75 -15.08 7.36
N LEU A 92 5.02 -14.04 6.94
CA LEU A 92 4.22 -13.21 7.85
C LEU A 92 2.90 -13.88 8.28
N GLY A 93 2.56 -15.05 7.74
CA GLY A 93 1.33 -15.78 8.04
C GLY A 93 1.01 -15.91 9.54
N PRO A 94 1.95 -16.40 10.39
CA PRO A 94 1.72 -16.51 11.83
C PRO A 94 1.43 -15.18 12.51
N VAL A 95 2.14 -14.10 12.12
CA VAL A 95 1.91 -12.76 12.68
C VAL A 95 0.54 -12.24 12.26
N LEU A 96 0.17 -12.38 10.98
CA LEU A 96 -1.14 -11.97 10.47
C LEU A 96 -2.30 -12.75 11.10
N ALA A 97 -2.08 -14.02 11.48
CA ALA A 97 -3.08 -14.83 12.17
C ALA A 97 -3.35 -14.35 13.61
N SER A 98 -2.41 -13.60 14.21
CA SER A 98 -2.60 -12.99 15.53
C SER A 98 -3.23 -11.59 15.48
N LEU A 99 -3.41 -11.02 14.28
CA LEU A 99 -3.99 -9.71 14.07
C LEU A 99 -5.46 -9.81 13.63
N PRO A 100 -6.23 -8.71 13.71
CA PRO A 100 -7.59 -8.67 13.18
C PRO A 100 -7.68 -9.18 11.75
N ARG A 101 -8.74 -9.94 11.48
CA ARG A 101 -8.96 -10.55 10.17
C ARG A 101 -9.00 -9.49 9.07
N GLY A 102 -8.31 -9.75 7.96
CA GLY A 102 -8.21 -8.81 6.85
C GLY A 102 -6.99 -7.90 6.93
N THR A 103 -6.21 -7.94 8.02
CA THR A 103 -4.92 -7.27 8.08
C THR A 103 -3.94 -7.84 7.06
N PHE A 104 -3.20 -6.97 6.37
CA PHE A 104 -2.15 -7.35 5.42
C PHE A 104 -0.97 -6.38 5.47
N PRO A 105 0.25 -6.80 5.06
CA PRO A 105 1.41 -5.92 5.03
C PRO A 105 1.30 -4.85 3.94
N VAL A 106 1.63 -3.60 4.29
CA VAL A 106 1.73 -2.47 3.34
C VAL A 106 3.10 -2.49 2.67
N GLY A 107 3.11 -3.08 1.47
CA GLY A 107 4.31 -3.25 0.68
C GLY A 107 5.11 -4.47 1.10
N ARG A 108 6.40 -4.47 0.77
CA ARG A 108 7.28 -5.62 1.00
C ARG A 108 8.64 -5.18 1.51
N LEU A 109 9.22 -6.03 2.35
CA LEU A 109 10.63 -6.01 2.70
C LEU A 109 11.24 -7.32 2.22
N ASP A 110 12.47 -7.26 1.74
CA ASP A 110 13.18 -8.45 1.28
C ASP A 110 13.40 -9.41 2.47
N ARG A 111 13.63 -10.68 2.16
CA ARG A 111 13.82 -11.72 3.17
C ARG A 111 14.96 -11.35 4.13
N ASP A 112 16.03 -10.79 3.59
CA ASP A 112 17.25 -10.37 4.28
C ASP A 112 17.20 -8.91 4.77
N THR A 113 16.04 -8.25 4.72
CA THR A 113 15.81 -6.89 5.24
C THR A 113 14.97 -6.95 6.52
N THR A 114 15.39 -6.20 7.54
CA THR A 114 14.68 -6.07 8.83
C THR A 114 13.95 -4.73 8.94
N GLY A 115 13.16 -4.58 9.99
CA GLY A 115 12.65 -3.28 10.44
C GLY A 115 11.15 -3.09 10.21
N LEU A 116 10.75 -1.83 10.19
CA LEU A 116 9.35 -1.39 10.19
C LEU A 116 8.58 -1.95 9.00
N MET A 117 7.53 -2.72 9.28
CA MET A 117 6.49 -3.11 8.36
C MET A 117 5.15 -2.63 8.88
N LEU A 118 4.51 -1.72 8.14
CA LEU A 118 3.13 -1.33 8.40
C LEU A 118 2.20 -2.49 8.00
N MET A 119 1.25 -2.85 8.86
CA MET A 119 0.21 -3.83 8.59
C MET A 119 -1.16 -3.22 8.90
N ILE A 120 -2.06 -3.21 7.92
CA ILE A 120 -3.38 -2.58 8.06
C ILE A 120 -4.49 -3.40 7.40
N ASP A 121 -5.73 -3.13 7.76
CA ASP A 121 -6.93 -3.62 7.06
C ASP A 121 -7.50 -2.59 6.04
N ASP A 122 -6.98 -1.36 6.03
CA ASP A 122 -7.37 -0.32 5.07
C ASP A 122 -6.65 -0.47 3.71
N GLY A 123 -7.30 -1.17 2.78
CA GLY A 123 -6.84 -1.31 1.40
C GLY A 123 -6.67 -0.01 0.61
N ASP A 124 -7.44 1.03 0.92
CA ASP A 124 -7.36 2.31 0.21
C ASP A 124 -6.11 3.06 0.67
N LEU A 125 -5.89 3.20 1.97
CA LEU A 125 -4.70 3.84 2.52
C LEU A 125 -3.43 3.10 2.09
N ALA A 126 -3.42 1.77 2.15
CA ALA A 126 -2.28 0.95 1.73
C ALA A 126 -1.89 1.20 0.27
N HIS A 127 -2.89 1.26 -0.62
CA HIS A 127 -2.65 1.51 -2.04
C HIS A 127 -1.97 2.85 -2.27
N LEU A 128 -2.42 3.89 -1.55
CA LEU A 128 -1.90 5.25 -1.69
C LEU A 128 -0.49 5.35 -1.11
N LEU A 129 -0.23 4.77 0.06
CA LEU A 129 1.10 4.76 0.69
C LEU A 129 2.17 4.08 -0.19
N LEU A 130 1.76 3.15 -1.05
CA LEU A 130 2.64 2.46 -2.01
C LEU A 130 2.71 3.14 -3.37
N HIS A 131 1.81 4.06 -3.69
CA HIS A 131 1.75 4.66 -5.00
C HIS A 131 2.86 5.72 -5.16
N PRO A 132 3.70 5.65 -6.21
CA PRO A 132 4.88 6.51 -6.37
C PRO A 132 4.60 8.02 -6.27
N GLN A 133 3.47 8.48 -6.81
CA GLN A 133 3.04 9.89 -6.78
C GLN A 133 2.98 10.57 -5.41
N PHE A 134 2.93 9.80 -4.32
CA PHE A 134 2.89 10.36 -2.96
C PHE A 134 4.25 10.49 -2.32
N HIS A 135 5.30 9.95 -2.95
CA HIS A 135 6.68 10.13 -2.50
C HIS A 135 6.85 9.82 -1.00
N ILE A 136 6.19 8.76 -0.51
CA ILE A 136 6.24 8.40 0.90
C ILE A 136 7.67 8.00 1.26
N GLU A 137 8.31 8.84 2.07
CA GLU A 137 9.68 8.63 2.49
C GLU A 137 9.85 7.33 3.28
N LYS A 138 10.99 6.70 3.09
CA LYS A 138 11.42 5.49 3.80
C LYS A 138 12.87 5.69 4.16
N GLU A 139 13.16 5.54 5.44
CA GLU A 139 14.53 5.64 5.93
C GLU A 139 15.10 4.25 6.19
N TYR A 140 16.26 3.99 5.60
CA TYR A 140 16.98 2.75 5.72
C TYR A 140 18.33 2.98 6.38
N PHE A 141 18.68 2.12 7.33
CA PHE A 141 20.01 2.01 7.90
C PHE A 141 20.77 0.90 7.19
N LEU A 142 21.86 1.29 6.55
CA LEU A 142 22.78 0.44 5.82
C LEU A 142 24.01 0.24 6.69
N ARG A 143 24.26 -1.01 7.11
CA ARG A 143 25.49 -1.38 7.79
C ARG A 143 26.52 -1.80 6.75
N VAL A 144 27.70 -1.17 6.80
CA VAL A 144 28.79 -1.39 5.84
C VAL A 144 30.13 -1.47 6.58
N PRO A 145 31.14 -2.17 6.02
CA PRO A 145 32.47 -2.22 6.61
C PRO A 145 33.21 -0.89 6.47
N GLY A 146 34.09 -0.63 7.43
CA GLY A 146 34.93 0.56 7.46
C GLY A 146 34.24 1.81 8.00
N ALA A 147 35.05 2.83 8.25
CA ALA A 147 34.58 4.16 8.61
C ALA A 147 33.99 4.89 7.39
N LEU A 148 32.83 5.52 7.57
CA LEU A 148 32.20 6.41 6.60
C LEU A 148 32.07 7.80 7.20
N THR A 149 32.47 8.80 6.43
CA THR A 149 32.15 10.20 6.70
C THR A 149 31.05 10.67 5.76
N LEU A 150 30.38 11.76 6.13
CA LEU A 150 29.40 12.39 5.23
C LEU A 150 30.07 12.88 3.93
N SER A 151 31.35 13.24 3.98
CA SER A 151 32.16 13.66 2.82
C SER A 151 32.63 12.50 1.92
N ASP A 152 32.36 11.24 2.29
CA ASP A 152 32.73 10.09 1.45
C ASP A 152 32.09 10.21 0.05
N PRO A 153 32.88 10.09 -1.04
CA PRO A 153 32.36 10.24 -2.41
C PRO A 153 31.18 9.31 -2.72
N ARG A 154 31.11 8.13 -2.12
CA ARG A 154 30.00 7.18 -2.31
C ARG A 154 28.71 7.70 -1.67
N VAL A 155 28.82 8.35 -0.50
CA VAL A 155 27.69 8.99 0.19
C VAL A 155 27.20 10.19 -0.61
N GLN A 156 28.11 11.04 -1.10
CA GLN A 156 27.77 12.18 -1.95
C GLN A 156 27.14 11.75 -3.29
N ARG A 157 27.62 10.65 -3.86
CA ARG A 157 27.04 10.07 -5.08
C ARG A 157 25.65 9.49 -4.85
N ALA A 158 25.34 9.00 -3.65
CA ALA A 158 23.98 8.58 -3.30
C ALA A 158 22.97 9.74 -3.38
N LEU A 159 23.39 10.96 -3.01
CA LEU A 159 22.55 12.17 -3.01
C LEU A 159 22.37 12.77 -4.41
N THR A 160 23.43 12.78 -5.20
CA THR A 160 23.42 13.33 -6.56
C THR A 160 22.76 12.37 -7.57
N GLY A 161 22.88 11.07 -7.34
CA GLY A 161 22.16 10.03 -8.07
C GLY A 161 23.08 8.97 -8.67
N VAL A 162 22.49 7.80 -8.96
CA VAL A 162 23.13 6.65 -9.59
C VAL A 162 22.26 6.08 -10.69
N GLU A 163 22.89 5.62 -11.76
CA GLU A 163 22.20 4.90 -12.84
C GLU A 163 21.95 3.44 -12.45
N LEU A 164 20.69 3.02 -12.49
CA LEU A 164 20.27 1.63 -12.33
C LEU A 164 19.69 1.10 -13.65
N ARG A 165 19.54 -0.22 -13.76
CA ARG A 165 19.00 -0.86 -14.99
C ARG A 165 17.59 -0.38 -15.39
N ASP A 166 16.80 0.08 -14.42
CA ASP A 166 15.44 0.59 -14.57
C ASP A 166 15.37 2.12 -14.41
N GLY A 167 16.47 2.81 -14.69
CA GLY A 167 16.58 4.27 -14.66
C GLY A 167 17.24 4.83 -13.40
N PRO A 168 17.45 6.16 -13.35
CA PRO A 168 18.20 6.83 -12.30
C PRO A 168 17.54 6.68 -10.92
N ALA A 169 18.35 6.69 -9.86
CA ALA A 169 17.92 6.62 -8.47
C ALA A 169 18.74 7.60 -7.63
N ARG A 170 18.14 8.25 -6.64
CA ARG A 170 18.86 9.09 -5.67
C ARG A 170 18.26 8.99 -4.28
N ALA A 171 19.08 9.21 -3.27
CA ALA A 171 18.62 9.44 -1.91
C ALA A 171 18.20 10.90 -1.75
N LEU A 172 17.13 11.13 -0.99
CA LEU A 172 16.70 12.48 -0.61
C LEU A 172 17.61 13.07 0.46
N SER A 173 18.10 12.24 1.36
CA SER A 173 19.06 12.61 2.38
C SER A 173 19.92 11.43 2.81
N ALA A 174 21.08 11.75 3.39
CA ALA A 174 22.05 10.80 3.89
C ALA A 174 22.60 11.31 5.22
N ARG A 175 22.75 10.42 6.21
CA ARG A 175 23.35 10.73 7.52
C ARG A 175 24.21 9.60 8.03
N ILE A 176 25.33 9.92 8.68
CA ILE A 176 26.13 8.94 9.41
C ILE A 176 25.48 8.74 10.78
N ILE A 177 24.89 7.57 11.00
CA ILE A 177 24.24 7.22 12.28
C ILE A 177 25.31 6.83 13.30
N ALA A 178 26.28 6.04 12.86
CA ALA A 178 27.44 5.60 13.62
C ALA A 178 28.59 5.35 12.66
N SER A 179 29.82 5.65 13.07
CA SER A 179 31.02 5.35 12.31
C SER A 179 32.12 4.89 13.25
N ALA A 180 32.65 3.69 12.97
CA ALA A 180 33.79 3.09 13.65
C ALA A 180 34.78 2.57 12.58
N PRO A 181 36.06 2.31 12.95
CA PRO A 181 37.07 1.87 11.99
C PRO A 181 36.71 0.59 11.22
N ASP A 182 36.00 -0.33 11.86
CA ASP A 182 35.59 -1.62 11.31
C ASP A 182 34.22 -1.58 10.63
N GLN A 183 33.34 -0.66 11.05
CA GLN A 183 31.95 -0.64 10.59
C GLN A 183 31.31 0.74 10.70
N SER A 184 30.45 1.07 9.73
CA SER A 184 29.59 2.26 9.78
C SER A 184 28.12 1.92 9.53
N THR A 185 27.24 2.75 10.04
CA THR A 185 25.81 2.74 9.75
C THR A 185 25.43 4.04 9.05
N LEU A 186 25.05 3.92 7.78
CA LEU A 186 24.59 5.02 6.94
C LEU A 186 23.06 5.02 6.89
N GLY A 187 22.44 6.12 7.30
CA GLY A 187 21.02 6.37 7.11
C GLY A 187 20.78 6.98 5.73
N LEU A 188 19.94 6.36 4.91
CA LEU A 188 19.50 6.87 3.61
C LEU A 188 17.97 7.00 3.58
N VAL A 189 17.49 8.15 3.13
CA VAL A 189 16.06 8.38 2.88
C VAL A 189 15.78 8.28 1.38
N VAL A 190 14.79 7.48 1.01
CA VAL A 190 14.27 7.34 -0.36
C VAL A 190 12.75 7.47 -0.35
N ASP A 191 12.15 7.96 -1.41
CA ASP A 191 10.69 8.15 -1.55
C ASP A 191 10.02 7.16 -2.50
N GLU A 192 10.81 6.35 -3.20
CA GLU A 192 10.33 5.32 -4.12
C GLU A 192 10.50 3.89 -3.57
N GLY A 193 9.70 2.97 -4.12
CA GLY A 193 9.59 1.58 -3.68
C GLY A 193 10.00 0.55 -4.75
N ARG A 194 10.92 0.89 -5.67
CA ARG A 194 11.36 -0.04 -6.72
C ARG A 194 11.99 -1.30 -6.12
N LYS A 195 11.87 -2.42 -6.83
CA LYS A 195 12.35 -3.73 -6.36
C LYS A 195 13.83 -3.67 -5.94
N HIS A 196 14.12 -4.01 -4.68
CA HIS A 196 15.47 -4.01 -4.09
C HIS A 196 16.23 -2.68 -4.29
N LEU A 197 15.54 -1.53 -4.37
CA LEU A 197 16.13 -0.25 -4.73
C LEU A 197 17.40 0.08 -3.93
N VAL A 198 17.29 0.11 -2.60
CA VAL A 198 18.41 0.51 -1.73
C VAL A 198 19.60 -0.46 -1.85
N ARG A 199 19.35 -1.76 -2.04
CA ARG A 199 20.42 -2.75 -2.28
C ARG A 199 21.11 -2.52 -3.61
N ARG A 200 20.35 -2.16 -4.66
CA ARG A 200 20.90 -1.84 -5.98
C ARG A 200 21.70 -0.55 -5.96
N MET A 201 21.22 0.48 -5.25
CA MET A 201 21.97 1.71 -5.01
C MET A 201 23.28 1.41 -4.27
N ALA A 202 23.23 0.66 -3.17
CA ALA A 202 24.42 0.28 -2.41
C ALA A 202 25.45 -0.44 -3.30
N ARG A 203 25.02 -1.39 -4.14
CA ARG A 203 25.89 -2.08 -5.09
C ARG A 203 26.50 -1.13 -6.14
N ALA A 204 25.71 -0.24 -6.72
CA ALA A 204 26.20 0.74 -7.71
C ALA A 204 27.19 1.75 -7.11
N LEU A 205 27.10 1.98 -5.80
CA LEU A 205 27.97 2.87 -5.03
C LEU A 205 29.20 2.17 -4.44
N ASP A 206 29.35 0.86 -4.65
CA ASP A 206 30.38 0.03 -4.00
C ASP A 206 30.31 0.07 -2.45
N LEU A 207 29.10 0.23 -1.93
CA LEU A 207 28.79 0.07 -0.51
C LEU A 207 28.48 -1.40 -0.23
N HIS A 208 29.43 -2.06 0.43
CA HIS A 208 29.35 -3.47 0.79
C HIS A 208 28.34 -3.68 1.91
N LEU A 209 27.09 -3.90 1.52
CA LEU A 209 25.95 -3.97 2.43
C LEU A 209 25.96 -5.27 3.26
N GLN A 210 26.25 -5.15 4.56
CA GLN A 210 26.19 -6.24 5.53
C GLN A 210 24.77 -6.43 6.10
N HIS A 211 24.06 -5.32 6.31
CA HIS A 211 22.70 -5.34 6.84
C HIS A 211 21.88 -4.17 6.30
N LEU A 212 20.58 -4.43 6.07
CA LEU A 212 19.61 -3.41 5.68
C LEU A 212 18.43 -3.46 6.64
N HIS A 213 18.15 -2.31 7.24
CA HIS A 213 17.10 -2.15 8.23
C HIS A 213 16.22 -0.93 7.88
N ARG A 214 14.91 -1.12 7.70
CA ARG A 214 13.99 0.01 7.50
C ARG A 214 13.58 0.57 8.86
N TRP A 215 14.08 1.74 9.20
CA TRP A 215 13.82 2.39 10.49
C TRP A 215 12.49 3.17 10.51
N ARG A 216 12.14 3.78 9.37
CA ARG A 216 11.02 4.72 9.26
C ARG A 216 10.26 4.55 7.93
N MET A 217 8.95 4.80 7.95
CA MET A 217 8.11 4.96 6.77
C MET A 217 7.12 6.11 6.98
N GLY A 218 7.17 7.14 6.15
CA GLY A 218 6.50 8.41 6.44
C GLY A 218 6.94 8.94 7.79
N ASP A 219 6.01 9.36 8.63
CA ASP A 219 6.31 9.82 9.99
C ASP A 219 6.40 8.68 11.01
N LEU A 220 6.01 7.47 10.62
CA LEU A 220 6.07 6.28 11.47
C LEU A 220 7.51 5.83 11.67
N LYS A 221 7.93 5.79 12.94
CA LYS A 221 9.23 5.30 13.38
C LYS A 221 9.08 3.97 14.11
N LEU A 222 10.07 3.10 13.95
CA LEU A 222 10.09 1.81 14.63
C LEU A 222 10.17 1.98 16.15
N GLY A 223 10.97 2.94 16.61
CA GLY A 223 11.16 3.22 18.04
C GLY A 223 11.87 2.06 18.75
N GLU A 224 11.40 1.73 19.94
CA GLU A 224 11.97 0.67 20.80
C GLU A 224 11.29 -0.70 20.59
N LEU A 225 10.52 -0.85 19.51
CA LEU A 225 9.82 -2.12 19.23
C LEU A 225 10.84 -3.24 18.96
N GLU A 226 10.81 -4.30 19.75
CA GLU A 226 11.75 -5.40 19.64
C GLU A 226 11.55 -6.24 18.37
N LEU A 227 12.58 -6.96 17.96
CA LEU A 227 12.53 -7.81 16.76
C LEU A 227 11.41 -8.85 16.85
N GLY A 228 10.53 -8.88 15.84
CA GLY A 228 9.39 -9.80 15.77
C GLY A 228 8.14 -9.29 16.50
N GLU A 229 8.24 -8.23 17.29
CA GLU A 229 7.08 -7.67 17.98
C GLU A 229 6.18 -6.86 17.05
N THR A 230 4.94 -6.67 17.50
CA THR A 230 3.92 -5.90 16.80
C THR A 230 3.22 -5.01 17.81
N ARG A 231 3.03 -3.73 17.46
CA ARG A 231 2.25 -2.77 18.25
C ARG A 231 1.15 -2.16 17.39
N SER A 232 0.06 -1.76 18.02
CA SER A 232 -0.95 -0.92 17.37
C SER A 232 -0.43 0.51 17.16
N LEU A 233 -0.94 1.16 16.12
CA LEU A 233 -0.79 2.60 15.93
C LEU A 233 -1.77 3.35 16.84
N SER A 234 -1.37 4.54 17.28
CA SER A 234 -2.27 5.52 17.86
C SER A 234 -3.12 6.20 16.78
N GLU A 235 -4.23 6.81 17.17
CA GLU A 235 -5.08 7.58 16.25
C GLU A 235 -4.28 8.71 15.57
N ALA A 236 -3.37 9.37 16.30
CA ALA A 236 -2.51 10.41 15.75
C ALA A 236 -1.61 9.87 14.63
N GLU A 237 -0.96 8.72 14.84
CA GLU A 237 -0.14 8.05 13.82
C GLU A 237 -0.97 7.64 12.58
N VAL A 238 -2.23 7.21 12.78
CA VAL A 238 -3.14 6.90 11.67
C VAL A 238 -3.49 8.18 10.89
N GLN A 239 -3.75 9.29 11.58
CA GLN A 239 -4.01 10.57 10.92
C GLN A 239 -2.78 11.08 10.16
N GLU A 240 -1.58 10.92 10.69
CA GLU A 240 -0.33 11.26 9.99
C GLU A 240 -0.20 10.48 8.66
N LEU A 241 -0.52 9.18 8.65
CA LEU A 241 -0.53 8.40 7.41
C LEU A 241 -1.52 8.97 6.38
N TRP A 242 -2.72 9.37 6.82
CA TRP A 242 -3.69 10.00 5.93
C TRP A 242 -3.22 11.36 5.42
N GLN A 243 -2.63 12.19 6.26
CA GLN A 243 -2.08 13.48 5.85
C GLN A 243 -0.94 13.33 4.84
N ALA A 244 -0.08 12.32 5.02
CA ALA A 244 1.01 12.02 4.08
C ALA A 244 0.51 11.70 2.66
N VAL A 245 -0.73 11.23 2.52
CA VAL A 245 -1.39 10.98 1.21
C VAL A 245 -2.42 12.05 0.83
N GLY A 246 -2.35 13.23 1.46
CA GLY A 246 -3.20 14.40 1.18
C GLY A 246 -4.61 14.35 1.79
N GLY A 247 -4.80 13.51 2.82
CA GLY A 247 -6.01 13.40 3.62
C GLY A 247 -7.18 12.71 2.92
N HIS A 248 -8.23 12.40 3.69
CA HIS A 248 -9.42 11.71 3.19
C HIS A 248 -10.10 12.42 2.01
N ALA A 249 -10.10 13.77 1.99
CA ALA A 249 -10.74 14.55 0.93
C ALA A 249 -10.05 14.37 -0.44
N ARG A 250 -8.72 14.37 -0.50
CA ARG A 250 -7.97 14.13 -1.75
C ARG A 250 -8.20 12.70 -2.26
N VAL A 251 -8.26 11.74 -1.33
CA VAL A 251 -8.50 10.33 -1.66
C VAL A 251 -9.90 10.13 -2.21
N ARG A 252 -10.91 10.75 -1.60
CA ARG A 252 -12.28 10.77 -2.12
C ARG A 252 -12.32 11.37 -3.53
N ARG A 253 -11.68 12.52 -3.76
CA ARG A 253 -11.59 13.16 -5.09
C ARG A 253 -10.95 12.26 -6.13
N ARG A 254 -9.84 11.58 -5.80
CA ARG A 254 -9.19 10.61 -6.72
C ARG A 254 -10.09 9.44 -7.06
N ARG A 255 -10.78 8.85 -6.06
CA ARG A 255 -11.72 7.76 -6.30
C ARG A 255 -12.88 8.21 -7.19
N LEU A 256 -13.42 9.40 -6.96
CA LEU A 256 -14.45 9.99 -7.81
C LEU A 256 -13.94 10.22 -9.24
N GLY A 257 -12.72 10.75 -9.41
CA GLY A 257 -12.08 10.89 -10.72
C GLY A 257 -11.87 9.55 -11.45
N ALA A 258 -11.59 8.47 -10.72
CA ALA A 258 -11.53 7.12 -11.30
C ALA A 258 -12.90 6.63 -11.77
N LEU A 259 -13.98 6.87 -11.00
CA LEU A 259 -15.35 6.55 -11.41
C LEU A 259 -15.77 7.33 -12.66
N VAL A 260 -15.43 8.61 -12.74
CA VAL A 260 -15.69 9.47 -13.90
C VAL A 260 -14.95 8.96 -15.15
N ARG A 261 -13.71 8.46 -14.97
CA ARG A 261 -12.95 7.83 -16.05
C ARG A 261 -13.62 6.54 -16.52
N ILE A 262 -14.05 5.69 -15.59
CA ILE A 262 -14.80 4.46 -15.92
C ILE A 262 -16.07 4.78 -16.72
N ALA A 263 -16.84 5.80 -16.30
CA ALA A 263 -18.03 6.24 -17.02
C ALA A 263 -17.69 6.72 -18.43
N ARG A 264 -16.63 7.52 -18.57
CA ARG A 264 -16.13 8.00 -19.87
C ARG A 264 -15.72 6.86 -20.80
N ASP A 265 -14.92 5.92 -20.30
CA ASP A 265 -14.43 4.78 -21.09
C ASP A 265 -15.61 3.92 -21.56
N ARG A 266 -16.58 3.65 -20.68
CA ARG A 266 -17.81 2.93 -21.01
C ARG A 266 -18.68 3.63 -22.05
N ARG A 267 -18.76 4.96 -22.01
CA ARG A 267 -19.43 5.75 -23.06
C ARG A 267 -18.71 5.63 -24.40
N ALA A 268 -17.38 5.69 -24.40
CA ALA A 268 -16.57 5.51 -25.61
C ALA A 268 -16.77 4.12 -26.23
N ASP A 269 -16.92 3.09 -25.39
CA ASP A 269 -17.22 1.71 -25.79
C ASP A 269 -18.71 1.48 -26.14
N GLN A 270 -19.54 2.53 -26.18
CA GLN A 270 -20.98 2.46 -26.45
C GLN A 270 -21.77 1.55 -25.48
N ARG A 271 -21.27 1.41 -24.24
CA ARG A 271 -21.86 0.58 -23.17
C ARG A 271 -22.00 1.38 -21.86
N PRO A 272 -22.75 2.50 -21.84
CA PRO A 272 -22.88 3.32 -20.65
C PRO A 272 -23.49 2.53 -19.47
N ASP A 273 -22.97 2.76 -18.27
CA ASP A 273 -23.56 2.23 -17.03
C ASP A 273 -24.51 3.28 -16.45
N GLN A 274 -25.81 3.09 -16.72
CA GLN A 274 -26.86 4.04 -16.33
C GLN A 274 -26.86 4.37 -14.83
N ARG A 275 -26.53 3.38 -13.98
CA ARG A 275 -26.52 3.60 -12.53
C ARG A 275 -25.31 4.40 -12.10
N LEU A 276 -24.16 4.19 -12.74
CA LEU A 276 -22.98 5.02 -12.51
C LEU A 276 -23.22 6.47 -12.94
N GLU A 277 -23.85 6.69 -14.09
CA GLU A 277 -24.19 8.04 -14.57
C GLU A 277 -25.14 8.73 -13.58
N ALA A 278 -26.24 8.07 -13.19
CA ALA A 278 -27.18 8.60 -12.19
C ALA A 278 -26.51 8.90 -10.83
N PHE A 279 -25.58 8.05 -10.40
CA PHE A 279 -24.79 8.30 -9.20
C PHE A 279 -23.88 9.54 -9.32
N LEU A 280 -23.25 9.74 -10.48
CA LEU A 280 -22.38 10.89 -10.70
C LEU A 280 -23.17 12.20 -10.78
N GLU A 281 -24.38 12.18 -11.35
CA GLU A 281 -25.31 13.32 -11.37
C GLU A 281 -25.75 13.74 -9.97
N THR A 282 -26.08 12.77 -9.11
CA THR A 282 -26.51 13.04 -7.71
C THR A 282 -25.35 13.45 -6.79
N CYS A 283 -24.11 13.14 -7.15
CA CYS A 283 -22.95 13.49 -6.35
C CYS A 283 -22.59 14.98 -6.38
N ASP A 284 -23.26 15.79 -7.22
CA ASP A 284 -22.97 17.21 -7.47
C ASP A 284 -21.46 17.49 -7.46
N ALA A 285 -20.73 16.68 -8.23
CA ALA A 285 -19.36 16.95 -8.55
C ALA A 285 -19.40 18.17 -9.47
N SER A 286 -19.36 19.36 -8.88
CA SER A 286 -19.35 20.62 -9.64
C SER A 286 -18.40 20.45 -10.83
N ALA A 287 -18.87 20.80 -12.02
CA ALA A 287 -18.13 20.58 -13.26
C ALA A 287 -16.69 21.14 -13.19
N GLU A 288 -16.47 22.16 -12.36
CA GLU A 288 -15.15 22.73 -12.02
C GLU A 288 -14.20 21.75 -11.30
N GLU A 289 -14.68 20.94 -10.34
CA GLU A 289 -13.86 19.91 -9.67
C GLU A 289 -13.49 18.75 -10.62
N LEU A 290 -14.39 18.40 -11.54
CA LEU A 290 -14.14 17.38 -12.56
C LEU A 290 -13.21 17.86 -13.68
N LEU A 291 -13.18 19.16 -13.97
CA LEU A 291 -12.24 19.80 -14.89
C LEU A 291 -10.83 19.91 -14.27
N ALA A 292 -10.72 20.26 -12.99
CA ALA A 292 -9.43 20.31 -12.28
C ALA A 292 -8.74 18.92 -12.16
N LEU A 293 -9.51 17.84 -12.14
CA LEU A 293 -9.03 16.45 -12.10
C LEU A 293 -8.60 15.88 -13.47
N GLN A 294 -8.75 16.64 -14.56
CA GLN A 294 -8.30 16.25 -15.91
C GLN A 294 -6.91 16.81 -16.27
N THR A 295 -6.38 17.74 -15.46
CA THR A 295 -5.13 18.48 -15.73
C THR A 295 -3.99 18.20 -14.74
N THR A 296 -4.11 17.19 -13.87
CA THR A 296 -3.03 16.72 -12.96
C THR A 296 -2.88 15.20 -13.01
#